data_AF-A0A950SQ79-F1
#
_entry.id   AF-A0A950SQ79-F1
#
_cell.length_a   1.000
_cell.length_b   1.000
_cell.length_c   1.000
_cell.angle_alpha   90.00
_cell.angle_beta   90.00
_cell.angle_gamma   90.00
#
_symmetry.space_group_name_H-M   'P 1'
#
loop_
_entity.id
_entity.type
_entity.pdbx_description
1 polymer ?
#
loop_
_entity_poly.entity_id
_entity_poly.type
_entity_poly.pdbx_seq_one_letter_code
_entity_poly.pdbx_strand_id
1 'polypeptide(L)'
;MTGSARMTAVGFLLAAALAPATASAQIPPEASEIAACLCLQRDVSTLSAEMNAKTQAFGAVTQQLADLDAQLARDRSSIDVNNPDAVARYKALLERRDAAYRQSIGPVHEEAGEATARYNARVSEYNAHCANQPFNSALVQQVQVNLVCPPPPGAAPAVRR
;
A
#
# COMPACT_ATOMS: atom_id res chain seq x y z
N MET A 1 7.52 -67.76 -68.96
CA MET A 1 8.99 -67.83 -68.74
C MET A 1 9.38 -66.55 -68.00
N THR A 2 9.49 -66.61 -66.66
CA THR A 2 10.76 -66.52 -65.88
C THR A 2 11.45 -65.15 -66.07
N GLY A 3 11.73 -64.30 -65.08
CA GLY A 3 11.69 -64.34 -63.62
C GLY A 3 12.63 -63.23 -63.07
N SER A 4 12.65 -63.05 -61.74
CA SER A 4 13.63 -62.28 -60.91
C SER A 4 13.38 -60.77 -60.76
N ALA A 5 12.99 -60.19 -59.62
CA ALA A 5 13.52 -60.15 -58.24
C ALA A 5 14.42 -58.92 -57.96
N ARG A 6 14.06 -58.10 -56.95
CA ARG A 6 14.91 -57.64 -55.82
C ARG A 6 14.31 -56.45 -55.03
N MET A 7 14.27 -56.63 -53.70
CA MET A 7 14.63 -55.73 -52.56
C MET A 7 14.14 -54.25 -52.57
N THR A 8 13.72 -53.59 -51.48
CA THR A 8 14.42 -53.40 -50.18
C THR A 8 13.55 -52.61 -49.17
N ALA A 9 13.76 -52.87 -47.86
CA ALA A 9 13.70 -52.01 -46.63
C ALA A 9 12.43 -51.19 -46.32
N VAL A 10 11.69 -51.43 -45.22
CA VAL A 10 11.94 -51.17 -43.77
C VAL A 10 12.24 -49.70 -43.44
N GLY A 11 11.31 -49.06 -42.72
CA GLY A 11 11.49 -47.74 -42.10
C GLY A 11 10.28 -47.32 -41.26
N PHE A 12 10.07 -47.96 -40.11
CA PHE A 12 9.09 -47.53 -39.10
C PHE A 12 9.76 -46.49 -38.19
N LEU A 13 9.45 -45.20 -38.42
CA LEU A 13 9.84 -44.09 -37.55
C LEU A 13 8.91 -44.04 -36.33
N LEU A 14 9.36 -44.51 -35.17
CA LEU A 14 8.76 -44.18 -33.87
C LEU A 14 9.32 -42.84 -33.39
N ALA A 15 8.52 -41.78 -33.49
CA ALA A 15 8.78 -40.51 -32.84
C ALA A 15 8.31 -40.58 -31.38
N ALA A 16 9.25 -40.77 -30.45
CA ALA A 16 9.00 -40.65 -29.02
C ALA A 16 8.93 -39.15 -28.65
N ALA A 17 7.73 -38.70 -28.28
CA ALA A 17 7.49 -37.36 -27.76
C ALA A 17 8.15 -37.19 -26.38
N LEU A 18 9.22 -36.41 -26.32
CA LEU A 18 9.79 -35.91 -25.06
C LEU A 18 8.91 -34.75 -24.57
N ALA A 19 7.93 -35.05 -23.72
CA ALA A 19 7.23 -34.03 -22.93
C ALA A 19 8.15 -33.62 -21.76
N PRO A 20 8.47 -32.32 -21.58
CA PRO A 20 9.18 -31.87 -20.38
C PRO A 20 8.26 -32.07 -19.17
N ALA A 21 8.64 -33.01 -18.30
CA ALA A 21 8.06 -33.11 -16.97
C ALA A 21 8.48 -31.87 -16.16
N THR A 22 7.59 -30.90 -16.03
CA THR A 22 7.73 -29.83 -15.03
C THR A 22 7.57 -30.48 -13.66
N ALA A 23 8.67 -30.93 -13.08
CA ALA A 23 8.73 -31.28 -11.67
C ALA A 23 8.46 -30.00 -10.87
N SER A 24 7.26 -29.90 -10.27
CA SER A 24 6.95 -28.88 -9.28
C SER A 24 7.90 -29.07 -8.11
N ALA A 25 8.98 -28.28 -8.07
CA ALA A 25 9.87 -28.25 -6.91
C ALA A 25 9.00 -27.96 -5.68
N GLN A 26 8.90 -28.94 -4.78
CA GLN A 26 8.16 -28.79 -3.54
C GLN A 26 8.87 -27.71 -2.72
N ILE A 27 8.32 -26.51 -2.71
CA ILE A 27 8.80 -25.40 -1.90
C ILE A 27 8.71 -25.89 -0.44
N PRO A 28 9.81 -25.86 0.33
CA PRO A 28 9.75 -26.22 1.74
C PRO A 28 8.68 -25.37 2.44
N PRO A 29 7.87 -25.94 3.34
CA PRO A 29 6.82 -25.18 4.03
C PRO A 29 7.39 -23.93 4.73
N GLU A 30 8.59 -24.03 5.31
CA GLU A 30 9.32 -22.90 5.90
C GLU A 30 9.56 -21.74 4.91
N ALA A 31 9.87 -22.05 3.64
CA ALA A 31 10.10 -21.02 2.62
C ALA A 31 8.81 -20.24 2.28
N SER A 32 7.65 -20.92 2.35
CA SER A 32 6.35 -20.27 2.13
C SER A 32 5.94 -19.36 3.31
N GLU A 33 6.26 -19.75 4.54
CA GLU A 33 6.04 -18.95 5.75
C GLU A 33 6.94 -17.71 5.78
N ILE A 34 8.22 -17.88 5.42
CA ILE A 34 9.17 -16.78 5.25
C ILE A 34 8.64 -15.77 4.22
N ALA A 35 8.20 -16.24 3.05
CA ALA A 35 7.65 -15.37 2.01
C ALA A 35 6.43 -14.58 2.53
N ALA A 36 5.51 -15.25 3.22
CA ALA A 36 4.34 -14.59 3.82
C ALA A 36 4.76 -13.49 4.81
N CYS A 37 5.73 -13.78 5.69
CA CYS A 37 6.21 -12.81 6.66
C CYS A 37 6.96 -11.63 6.04
N LEU A 38 7.76 -11.86 5.01
CA LEU A 38 8.42 -10.78 4.26
C LEU A 38 7.39 -9.88 3.55
N CYS A 39 6.31 -10.47 3.02
CA CYS A 39 5.22 -9.69 2.43
C CYS A 39 4.43 -8.90 3.47
N LEU A 40 4.11 -9.47 4.63
CA LEU A 40 3.50 -8.74 5.72
C LEU A 40 4.38 -7.56 6.19
N GLN A 41 5.69 -7.75 6.29
CA GLN A 41 6.62 -6.69 6.64
C GLN A 41 6.62 -5.55 5.61
N ARG A 42 6.61 -5.89 4.31
CA ARG A 42 6.48 -4.91 3.22
C ARG A 42 5.16 -4.14 3.31
N ASP A 43 4.07 -4.82 3.62
CA ASP A 43 2.75 -4.21 3.75
C ASP A 43 2.69 -3.26 4.93
N VAL A 44 3.25 -3.63 6.09
CA VAL A 44 3.40 -2.74 7.26
C VAL A 44 4.14 -1.47 6.87
N SER A 45 5.25 -1.59 6.13
CA SER A 45 6.02 -0.42 5.68
C SER A 45 5.22 0.46 4.72
N THR A 46 4.44 -0.14 3.83
CA THR A 46 3.62 0.59 2.84
C THR A 46 2.49 1.34 3.54
N LEU A 47 1.75 0.66 4.41
CA LEU A 47 0.64 1.26 5.16
C LEU A 47 1.13 2.29 6.18
N SER A 48 2.33 2.13 6.73
CA SER A 48 2.96 3.15 7.59
C SER A 48 3.18 4.46 6.82
N ALA A 49 3.70 4.39 5.60
CA ALA A 49 3.88 5.57 4.76
C ALA A 49 2.55 6.24 4.41
N GLU A 50 1.52 5.44 4.09
CA GLU A 50 0.16 5.96 3.82
C GLU A 50 -0.44 6.65 5.06
N MET A 51 -0.40 5.98 6.21
CA MET A 51 -0.87 6.54 7.49
C MET A 51 -0.16 7.86 7.79
N ASN A 52 1.17 7.89 7.72
CA ASN A 52 1.94 9.11 7.98
C ASN A 52 1.52 10.26 7.05
N ALA A 53 1.34 9.99 5.76
CA ALA A 53 0.90 11.00 4.80
C ALA A 53 -0.50 11.54 5.14
N LYS A 54 -1.45 10.67 5.50
CA LYS A 54 -2.82 11.08 5.86
C LYS A 54 -2.88 11.81 7.19
N THR A 55 -2.14 11.35 8.20
CA THR A 55 -2.03 12.04 9.49
C THR A 55 -1.36 13.41 9.35
N GLN A 56 -0.35 13.55 8.49
CA GLN A 56 0.26 14.86 8.19
C GLN A 56 -0.73 15.81 7.50
N ALA A 57 -1.50 15.30 6.52
CA ALA A 57 -2.53 16.11 5.86
C ALA A 57 -3.60 16.59 6.86
N PHE A 58 -4.05 15.70 7.76
CA PHE A 58 -4.96 16.08 8.83
C PHE A 58 -4.35 17.12 9.78
N GLY A 59 -3.12 16.89 10.24
CA GLY A 59 -2.41 17.82 11.11
C GLY A 59 -2.24 19.21 10.51
N ALA A 60 -2.00 19.30 9.19
CA ALA A 60 -1.90 20.58 8.49
C ALA A 60 -3.23 21.36 8.52
N VAL A 61 -4.37 20.68 8.32
CA VAL A 61 -5.70 21.31 8.40
C VAL A 61 -6.01 21.76 9.83
N THR A 62 -5.68 20.94 10.84
CA THR A 62 -5.86 21.31 12.25
C THR A 62 -5.01 22.53 12.63
N GLN A 63 -3.76 22.58 12.17
CA GLN A 63 -2.88 23.73 12.40
C GLN A 63 -3.43 25.00 11.73
N GLN A 64 -3.86 24.89 10.47
CA GLN A 64 -4.48 26.02 9.75
C GLN A 64 -5.71 26.56 10.49
N LEU A 65 -6.55 25.68 11.04
CA LEU A 65 -7.71 26.08 11.83
C LEU A 65 -7.27 26.85 13.09
N ALA A 66 -6.28 26.34 13.83
CA ALA A 66 -5.75 27.01 15.02
C ALA A 66 -5.15 28.39 14.70
N ASP A 67 -4.43 28.52 13.59
CA ASP A 67 -3.86 29.79 13.13
C ASP A 67 -4.95 30.81 12.79
N LEU A 68 -6.03 30.37 12.12
CA LEU A 68 -7.20 31.20 11.80
C LEU A 68 -7.96 31.62 13.05
N ASP A 69 -8.15 30.74 14.02
CA ASP A 69 -8.78 31.08 15.31
C ASP A 69 -7.95 32.10 16.08
N ALA A 70 -6.63 31.94 16.12
CA ALA A 70 -5.73 32.90 16.72
C ALA A 70 -5.76 34.26 16.01
N GLN A 71 -5.87 34.26 14.68
CA GLN A 71 -6.03 35.50 13.89
C GLN A 71 -7.36 36.19 14.17
N LEU A 72 -8.47 35.45 14.15
CA LEU A 72 -9.79 35.98 14.46
C LEU A 72 -9.84 36.58 15.88
N ALA A 73 -9.23 35.93 16.87
CA ALA A 73 -9.16 36.44 18.23
C ALA A 73 -8.42 37.78 18.32
N ARG A 74 -7.31 37.93 17.60
CA ARG A 74 -6.56 39.20 17.51
C ARG A 74 -7.40 40.27 16.83
N ASP A 75 -7.90 39.98 15.64
CA ASP A 75 -8.60 40.96 14.78
C ASP A 75 -9.94 41.40 15.40
N ARG A 76 -10.61 40.53 16.16
CA ARG A 76 -11.88 40.85 16.85
C ARG A 76 -11.74 42.03 17.81
N SER A 77 -10.59 42.16 18.46
CA SER A 77 -10.34 43.23 19.44
C SER A 77 -10.04 44.59 18.79
N SER A 78 -9.68 44.61 17.51
CA SER A 78 -9.19 45.80 16.80
C SER A 78 -10.05 46.21 15.59
N ILE A 79 -11.12 45.48 15.29
CA ILE A 79 -11.95 45.74 14.11
C ILE A 79 -12.78 47.02 14.27
N ASP A 80 -12.66 47.93 13.32
CA ASP A 80 -13.59 49.05 13.17
C ASP A 80 -14.86 48.60 12.47
N VAL A 81 -15.95 48.46 13.22
CA VAL A 81 -17.25 48.02 12.71
C VAL A 81 -17.94 49.02 11.80
N ASN A 82 -17.51 50.29 11.82
CA ASN A 82 -18.06 51.33 10.94
C ASN A 82 -17.33 51.38 9.60
N ASN A 83 -16.20 50.68 9.47
CA ASN A 83 -15.45 50.55 8.23
C ASN A 83 -15.91 49.30 7.46
N PRO A 84 -16.63 49.45 6.32
CA PRO A 84 -17.15 48.31 5.58
C PRO A 84 -16.05 47.36 5.07
N ASP A 85 -14.87 47.87 4.73
CA ASP A 85 -13.76 47.05 4.26
C ASP A 85 -13.16 46.20 5.39
N ALA A 86 -13.10 46.75 6.61
CA ALA A 86 -12.64 46.00 7.78
C ALA A 86 -13.59 44.84 8.10
N VAL A 87 -14.90 45.10 8.06
CA VAL A 87 -15.95 44.08 8.22
C VAL A 87 -15.86 43.02 7.12
N ALA A 88 -15.66 43.41 5.86
CA ALA A 88 -15.54 42.46 4.75
C ALA A 88 -14.33 41.53 4.91
N ARG A 89 -13.15 42.07 5.31
CA ARG A 89 -11.95 41.24 5.56
C ARG A 89 -12.16 40.25 6.70
N TYR A 90 -12.80 40.68 7.78
CA TYR A 90 -13.08 39.81 8.92
C TYR A 90 -14.08 38.69 8.57
N LYS A 91 -15.11 38.99 7.77
CA LYS A 91 -16.01 37.96 7.22
C LYS A 91 -15.27 36.93 6.37
N ALA A 92 -14.35 37.36 5.51
CA ALA A 92 -13.53 36.44 4.72
C ALA A 92 -12.59 35.56 5.58
N LEU A 93 -12.18 36.02 6.78
CA LEU A 93 -11.47 35.17 7.74
C LEU A 93 -12.38 34.12 8.37
N LEU A 94 -13.61 34.49 8.76
CA LEU A 94 -14.60 33.56 9.28
C LEU A 94 -14.93 32.45 8.26
N GLU A 95 -15.16 32.80 7.00
CA GLU A 95 -15.44 31.84 5.94
C GLU A 95 -14.28 30.85 5.73
N ARG A 96 -13.03 31.34 5.79
CA ARG A 96 -11.84 30.49 5.70
C ARG A 96 -11.74 29.54 6.90
N ARG A 97 -12.01 30.03 8.11
CA ARG A 97 -12.07 29.18 9.31
C ARG A 97 -13.13 28.11 9.16
N ASP A 98 -14.33 28.46 8.72
CA ASP A 98 -15.44 27.51 8.57
C ASP A 98 -15.12 26.44 7.50
N ALA A 99 -14.44 26.82 6.43
CA ALA A 99 -13.94 25.87 5.43
C ALA A 99 -12.89 24.92 6.04
N ALA A 100 -11.89 25.44 6.76
CA ALA A 100 -10.87 24.63 7.43
C ALA A 100 -11.49 23.71 8.51
N TYR A 101 -12.47 24.20 9.26
CA TYR A 101 -13.21 23.42 10.24
C TYR A 101 -13.93 22.24 9.59
N ARG A 102 -14.69 22.48 8.50
CA ARG A 102 -15.35 21.38 7.75
C ARG A 102 -14.36 20.36 7.22
N GLN A 103 -13.17 20.78 6.79
CA GLN A 103 -12.12 19.85 6.39
C GLN A 103 -11.58 19.04 7.58
N SER A 104 -11.43 19.67 8.75
CA SER A 104 -10.92 19.04 9.98
C SER A 104 -11.86 18.01 10.59
N ILE A 105 -13.16 18.04 10.27
CA ILE A 105 -14.13 17.03 10.72
C ILE A 105 -14.68 16.17 9.58
N GLY A 106 -14.17 16.40 8.36
CA GLY A 106 -14.67 15.78 7.14
C GLY A 106 -13.73 14.68 6.61
N PRO A 107 -13.65 14.51 5.28
CA PRO A 107 -12.93 13.39 4.67
C PRO A 107 -11.47 13.26 5.11
N VAL A 108 -10.76 14.37 5.35
CA VAL A 108 -9.35 14.32 5.77
C VAL A 108 -9.18 13.67 7.15
N HIS A 109 -10.12 13.92 8.07
CA HIS A 109 -10.12 13.28 9.39
C HIS A 109 -10.47 11.79 9.28
N GLU A 110 -11.50 11.45 8.50
CA GLU A 110 -11.92 10.06 8.27
C GLU A 110 -10.80 9.24 7.62
N GLU A 111 -10.17 9.77 6.56
CA GLU A 111 -9.06 9.12 5.85
C GLU A 111 -7.86 8.87 6.76
N ALA A 112 -7.53 9.81 7.65
CA ALA A 112 -6.46 9.62 8.65
C ALA A 112 -6.81 8.53 9.66
N GLY A 113 -8.05 8.49 10.13
CA GLY A 113 -8.55 7.43 11.01
C GLY A 113 -8.52 6.06 10.35
N GLU A 114 -9.00 5.95 9.12
CA GLU A 114 -9.02 4.70 8.34
C GLU A 114 -7.60 4.20 8.01
N ALA A 115 -6.68 5.10 7.65
CA ALA A 115 -5.29 4.72 7.40
C ALA A 115 -4.61 4.20 8.68
N THR A 116 -4.87 4.84 9.82
CA THR A 116 -4.39 4.38 11.13
C THR A 116 -4.95 3.00 11.48
N ALA A 117 -6.25 2.79 11.29
CA ALA A 117 -6.88 1.49 11.56
C ALA A 117 -6.30 0.38 10.68
N ARG A 118 -6.11 0.64 9.37
CA ARG A 118 -5.50 -0.32 8.43
C ARG A 118 -4.06 -0.67 8.81
N TYR A 119 -3.25 0.33 9.15
CA TYR A 119 -1.89 0.12 9.63
C TYR A 119 -1.87 -0.74 10.90
N ASN A 120 -2.67 -0.39 11.90
CA ASN A 120 -2.72 -1.12 13.17
C ASN A 120 -3.17 -2.59 12.98
N ALA A 121 -4.17 -2.83 12.12
CA ALA A 121 -4.61 -4.17 11.79
C ALA A 121 -3.48 -5.00 11.16
N ARG A 122 -2.74 -4.42 10.19
CA ARG A 122 -1.63 -5.12 9.52
C ARG A 122 -0.44 -5.35 10.46
N VAL A 123 -0.13 -4.41 11.34
CA VAL A 123 0.89 -4.60 12.40
C VAL A 123 0.48 -5.72 13.35
N SER A 124 -0.79 -5.78 13.75
CA SER A 124 -1.30 -6.87 14.58
C SER A 124 -1.14 -8.23 13.91
N GLU A 125 -1.45 -8.32 12.61
CA GLU A 125 -1.28 -9.54 11.83
C GLU A 125 0.20 -9.94 11.72
N TYR A 126 1.08 -8.99 11.41
CA TYR A 126 2.53 -9.23 11.41
C TYR A 126 3.04 -9.71 12.78
N ASN A 127 2.59 -9.08 13.87
CA ASN A 127 3.01 -9.45 15.22
C ASN A 127 2.52 -10.84 15.62
N ALA A 128 1.29 -11.20 15.23
CA ALA A 128 0.71 -12.51 15.52
C ALA A 128 1.42 -13.64 14.76
N HIS A 129 1.85 -13.39 13.53
CA HIS A 129 2.38 -14.45 12.65
C HIS A 129 3.90 -14.48 12.53
N CYS A 130 4.60 -13.35 12.68
CA CYS A 130 5.99 -13.21 12.25
C CYS A 130 6.95 -12.70 13.33
N ALA A 131 6.49 -11.84 14.26
CA ALA A 131 7.41 -11.13 15.17
C ALA A 131 8.22 -12.04 16.12
N ASN A 132 7.75 -13.25 16.41
CA ASN A 132 8.41 -14.20 17.32
C ASN A 132 8.88 -15.50 16.63
N GLN A 133 8.87 -15.55 15.29
CA GLN A 133 9.29 -16.72 14.53
C GLN A 133 10.78 -16.62 14.18
N PRO A 134 11.65 -17.51 14.71
CA PRO A 134 13.04 -17.56 14.27
C PRO A 134 13.11 -18.24 12.90
N PHE A 135 13.51 -17.50 11.88
CA PHE A 135 13.75 -18.04 10.54
C PHE A 135 15.24 -18.22 10.27
N ASN A 136 15.59 -19.25 9.49
CA ASN A 136 16.96 -19.41 9.02
C ASN A 136 17.35 -18.27 8.05
N SER A 137 18.38 -17.50 8.39
CA SER A 137 18.79 -16.31 7.61
C SER A 137 19.22 -16.62 6.18
N ALA A 138 19.82 -17.79 5.92
CA ALA A 138 20.19 -18.21 4.56
C ALA A 138 18.94 -18.51 3.72
N LEU A 139 17.92 -19.13 4.33
CA LEU A 139 16.65 -19.39 3.66
C LEU A 139 15.87 -18.09 3.42
N VAL A 140 15.89 -17.16 4.37
CA VAL A 140 15.30 -15.80 4.19
C VAL A 140 15.90 -15.10 2.99
N GLN A 141 17.23 -15.09 2.86
CA GLN A 141 17.91 -14.50 1.71
C GLN A 141 17.52 -15.19 0.40
N GLN A 142 17.43 -16.52 0.38
CA GLN A 142 17.03 -17.28 -0.81
C GLN A 142 15.60 -16.94 -1.25
N VAL A 143 14.66 -16.83 -0.31
CA VAL A 143 13.26 -16.48 -0.58
C VAL A 143 13.15 -15.04 -1.08
N GLN A 144 13.93 -14.12 -0.50
CA GLN A 144 13.87 -12.70 -0.83
C GLN A 144 14.24 -12.39 -2.29
N VAL A 145 15.12 -13.17 -2.91
CA VAL A 145 15.56 -12.98 -4.31
C VAL A 145 14.41 -13.11 -5.31
N ASN A 146 13.45 -14.01 -5.05
CA ASN A 146 12.32 -14.27 -5.95
C ASN A 146 10.98 -13.87 -5.34
N LEU A 147 11.00 -13.01 -4.32
CA LEU A 147 9.81 -12.64 -3.57
C LEU A 147 8.88 -11.77 -4.43
N VAL A 148 7.65 -12.23 -4.61
CA VAL A 148 6.56 -11.45 -5.21
C VAL A 148 5.45 -11.34 -4.19
N CYS A 149 5.19 -10.13 -3.73
CA CYS A 149 4.11 -9.85 -2.79
C CYS A 149 2.92 -9.23 -3.52
N PRO A 150 1.69 -9.65 -3.19
CA PRO A 150 0.49 -8.93 -3.62
C PRO A 150 0.49 -7.51 -3.02
N PRO A 151 -0.27 -6.56 -3.61
CA PRO A 151 -0.48 -5.26 -2.99
C PRO A 151 -1.21 -5.42 -1.64
N PRO A 152 -0.95 -4.55 -0.65
CA PRO A 152 -1.63 -4.61 0.62
C PRO A 152 -3.14 -4.42 0.42
N PRO A 153 -4.00 -5.18 1.11
CA PRO A 153 -5.44 -5.00 1.01
C PRO A 153 -5.83 -3.60 1.48
N GLY A 154 -6.55 -2.88 0.62
CA GLY A 154 -6.99 -1.52 0.88
C GLY A 154 -5.92 -0.44 0.60
N ALA A 155 -4.74 -0.77 0.09
CA ALA A 155 -3.82 0.25 -0.39
C ALA A 155 -4.44 0.99 -1.59
N ALA A 156 -4.40 2.33 -1.57
CA ALA A 156 -4.82 3.11 -2.73
C ALA A 156 -3.96 2.71 -3.96
N PRO A 157 -4.56 2.59 -5.16
CA PRO A 157 -3.79 2.24 -6.34
C PRO A 157 -2.68 3.27 -6.54
N ALA A 158 -1.44 2.79 -6.70
CA ALA A 158 -0.32 3.65 -6.99
C ALA A 158 -0.58 4.37 -8.32
N VAL A 159 -1.02 5.63 -8.25
CA VAL A 159 -1.16 6.50 -9.42
C VAL A 159 0.26 6.74 -9.94
N ARG A 160 0.64 6.01 -10.99
CA ARG A 160 1.86 6.33 -11.76
C ARG A 160 1.65 7.72 -12.35
N ARG A 161 2.44 8.69 -11.89
CA ARG A 161 2.57 10.00 -12.52
C ARG A 161 3.44 9.91 -13.76
#